data_AF-A0A7S2GIE1-F1
#
_entry.id   AF-A0A7S2GIE1-F1
#
_cell.length_a   1.000
_cell.length_b   1.000
_cell.length_c   1.000
_cell.angle_alpha   90.00
_cell.angle_beta   90.00
_cell.angle_gamma   90.00
#
_symmetry.space_group_name_H-M   'P 1'
#
loop_
_entity.id
_entity.type
_entity.pdbx_description
1 polymer ?
#
loop_
_entity_poly.entity_id
_entity_poly.type
_entity_poly.pdbx_seq_one_letter_code
_entity_poly.pdbx_strand_id
1 'polypeptide(L)'
;LSKDFPWQFRLAAFMRTPIMMFIVVPLSFALNAYRKVVNYMRPREVGKKTHMERVNLVIEQIKQWNASGRPRKMRTARATWLSMNTKLASNKDECNLIKTSHLDHILDMDLTSDVKTVTVEPAVTMGDLSDLLLPLGYALEVHIEMESITIGGVTCGFGLEVNSHRSGFFQETVLAIEFVTSHGELKTVTAESDPEAFYAFPWSCGALGFITSIQVRLAAVKKYVHV
;
A
#
# COMPACT_ATOMS: atom_id res chain seq x y z
N LEU A 1 4.95 -10.18 38.79
CA LEU A 1 5.18 -8.72 38.81
C LEU A 1 5.44 -8.28 40.25
N SER A 2 6.36 -7.34 40.47
CA SER A 2 6.60 -6.76 41.80
C SER A 2 5.30 -6.18 42.40
N LYS A 3 5.21 -6.15 43.73
CA LYS A 3 4.08 -5.52 44.46
C LYS A 3 4.06 -3.99 44.31
N ASP A 4 5.15 -3.40 43.80
CA ASP A 4 5.32 -1.95 43.64
C ASP A 4 4.44 -1.34 42.54
N PHE A 5 3.82 -2.16 41.68
CA PHE A 5 2.92 -1.68 40.63
C PHE A 5 1.48 -1.52 41.12
N PRO A 6 0.75 -0.48 40.66
CA PRO A 6 -0.68 -0.32 40.94
C PRO A 6 -1.49 -1.58 40.59
N TRP A 7 -2.54 -1.86 41.37
CA TRP A 7 -3.35 -3.06 41.21
C TRP A 7 -3.99 -3.17 39.81
N GLN A 8 -4.34 -2.03 39.19
CA GLN A 8 -4.88 -1.93 37.84
C GLN A 8 -3.89 -2.50 36.81
N PHE A 9 -2.61 -2.16 36.92
CA PHE A 9 -1.56 -2.64 36.02
C PHE A 9 -1.33 -4.14 36.20
N ARG A 10 -1.37 -4.62 37.44
CA ARG A 10 -1.24 -6.06 37.75
C ARG A 10 -2.43 -6.86 37.21
N LEU A 11 -3.64 -6.33 37.32
CA LEU A 11 -4.83 -6.93 36.74
C LEU A 11 -4.76 -6.95 35.20
N ALA A 12 -4.38 -5.83 34.57
CA ALA A 12 -4.20 -5.76 33.12
C ALA A 12 -3.13 -6.75 32.63
N ALA A 13 -2.01 -6.87 33.34
CA ALA A 13 -0.96 -7.82 33.01
C ALA A 13 -1.41 -9.29 33.17
N PHE A 14 -2.22 -9.58 34.20
CA PHE A 14 -2.79 -10.92 34.41
C PHE A 14 -3.83 -11.26 33.33
N MET A 15 -4.71 -10.32 32.99
CA MET A 15 -5.76 -10.49 31.98
C MET A 15 -5.23 -10.43 30.54
N ARG A 16 -4.02 -9.90 30.32
CA ARG A 16 -3.39 -9.80 28.99
C ARG A 16 -3.36 -11.15 28.28
N THR A 17 -2.85 -12.20 28.93
CA THR A 17 -2.69 -13.52 28.29
C THR A 17 -4.03 -14.16 27.95
N PRO A 18 -5.02 -14.22 28.87
CA PRO A 18 -6.37 -14.69 28.54
C PRO A 18 -7.03 -13.89 27.41
N ILE A 19 -6.96 -12.55 27.44
CA ILE A 19 -7.54 -11.71 26.39
C ILE A 19 -6.83 -11.99 25.06
N MET A 20 -5.50 -12.10 25.04
CA MET A 20 -4.77 -12.42 23.82
C MET A 20 -5.16 -13.79 23.27
N MET A 21 -5.17 -14.83 24.10
CA MET A 21 -5.43 -16.20 23.64
C MET A 21 -6.89 -16.44 23.25
N PHE A 22 -7.86 -15.91 23.99
CA PHE A 22 -9.27 -16.23 23.78
C PHE A 22 -10.03 -15.19 22.95
N ILE A 23 -9.51 -13.97 22.81
CA ILE A 23 -10.18 -12.90 22.06
C ILE A 23 -9.32 -12.49 20.87
N VAL A 24 -8.09 -12.02 21.10
CA VAL A 24 -7.28 -11.40 20.04
C VAL A 24 -6.86 -12.41 18.98
N VAL A 25 -6.34 -13.58 19.37
CA VAL A 25 -5.87 -14.60 18.42
C VAL A 25 -7.02 -15.16 17.57
N PRO A 26 -8.17 -15.60 18.14
CA PRO A 26 -9.30 -16.09 17.34
C PRO A 26 -9.89 -15.01 16.44
N LEU A 27 -10.04 -13.77 16.95
CA LEU A 27 -10.55 -12.66 16.16
C LEU A 27 -9.61 -12.29 15.02
N SER A 28 -8.30 -12.26 15.28
CA SER A 28 -7.28 -12.02 14.25
C SER A 28 -7.31 -13.10 13.16
N PHE A 29 -7.42 -14.38 13.55
CA PHE A 29 -7.54 -15.49 12.61
C PHE A 29 -8.82 -15.37 11.76
N ALA A 30 -9.97 -15.06 12.38
CA ALA A 30 -11.23 -14.87 11.69
C ALA A 30 -11.18 -13.68 10.72
N LEU A 31 -10.59 -12.56 11.13
CA LEU A 31 -10.39 -11.38 10.27
C LEU A 31 -9.45 -11.69 9.11
N ASN A 32 -8.38 -12.45 9.33
CA ASN A 32 -7.46 -12.84 8.26
C ASN A 32 -8.14 -13.79 7.26
N ALA A 33 -8.88 -14.78 7.74
CA ALA A 33 -9.68 -15.68 6.90
C ALA A 33 -10.70 -14.90 6.06
N TYR A 34 -11.42 -13.95 6.68
CA TYR A 34 -12.36 -13.08 5.98
C TYR A 34 -11.67 -12.27 4.87
N ARG A 35 -10.52 -11.65 5.16
CA ARG A 35 -9.73 -10.90 4.16
C ARG A 35 -9.29 -11.79 3.00
N LYS A 36 -8.78 -12.99 3.28
CA LYS A 36 -8.41 -13.96 2.25
C LYS A 36 -9.57 -14.32 1.34
N VAL A 37 -10.75 -14.57 1.90
CA VAL A 37 -11.96 -14.86 1.11
C VAL A 37 -12.34 -13.66 0.24
N VAL A 38 -12.38 -12.45 0.82
CA VAL A 38 -12.69 -11.21 0.07
C VAL A 38 -11.70 -10.98 -1.07
N ASN A 39 -10.40 -11.15 -0.80
CA ASN A 39 -9.34 -10.98 -1.79
C ASN A 39 -9.39 -12.05 -2.89
N TYR A 40 -9.71 -13.30 -2.53
CA TYR A 40 -9.88 -14.38 -3.49
C TYR A 40 -11.07 -14.13 -4.43
N MET A 41 -12.18 -13.60 -3.89
CA MET A 41 -13.39 -13.27 -4.64
C MET A 41 -13.27 -11.96 -5.43
N ARG A 42 -12.20 -11.17 -5.22
CA ARG A 42 -11.99 -9.90 -5.92
C ARG A 42 -11.70 -10.16 -7.40
N PRO A 43 -12.34 -9.44 -8.34
CA PRO A 43 -12.00 -9.52 -9.76
C PRO A 43 -10.53 -9.15 -9.96
N ARG A 44 -9.76 -10.06 -10.57
CA ARG A 44 -8.29 -9.98 -10.68
C ARG A 44 -7.79 -9.21 -11.88
N GLU A 45 -8.67 -8.90 -12.83
CA GLU A 45 -8.38 -8.06 -13.99
C GLU A 45 -9.46 -7.01 -14.10
N VAL A 46 -9.10 -5.78 -13.75
CA VAL A 46 -9.98 -4.65 -13.98
C VAL A 46 -9.50 -3.93 -15.23
N GLY A 47 -10.27 -4.05 -16.31
CA GLY A 47 -9.99 -3.31 -17.54
C GLY A 47 -9.81 -1.81 -17.28
N LYS A 48 -8.95 -1.17 -18.08
CA LYS A 48 -8.56 0.25 -17.93
C LYS A 48 -9.74 1.22 -17.73
N LYS A 49 -10.92 0.92 -18.30
CA LYS A 49 -12.14 1.75 -18.14
C LYS A 49 -12.60 1.85 -16.68
N THR A 50 -12.68 0.73 -15.98
CA THR A 50 -13.18 0.70 -14.60
C THR A 50 -12.13 1.26 -13.62
N HIS A 51 -10.84 1.15 -13.93
CA HIS A 51 -9.80 1.88 -13.21
C HIS A 51 -10.01 3.40 -13.31
N MET A 52 -10.23 3.91 -14.52
CA MET A 52 -10.46 5.34 -14.76
C MET A 52 -11.70 5.86 -14.01
N GLU A 53 -12.76 5.07 -13.91
CA GLU A 53 -13.95 5.41 -13.09
C GLU A 53 -13.57 5.61 -11.62
N ARG A 54 -12.74 4.73 -11.05
CA ARG A 54 -12.27 4.87 -9.66
C ARG A 54 -11.32 6.05 -9.46
N VAL A 55 -10.48 6.33 -10.45
CA VAL A 55 -9.57 7.49 -10.46
C VAL A 55 -10.35 8.80 -10.54
N ASN A 56 -11.43 8.83 -11.33
CA ASN A 56 -12.31 9.99 -11.43
C ASN A 56 -12.91 10.38 -10.07
N LEU A 57 -13.25 9.41 -9.21
CA LEU A 57 -13.71 9.72 -7.84
C LEU A 57 -12.65 10.47 -7.02
N VAL A 58 -11.36 10.20 -7.23
CA VAL A 58 -10.27 10.93 -6.56
C VAL A 58 -10.12 12.32 -7.16
N ILE A 59 -10.17 12.42 -8.49
CA ILE A 59 -10.10 13.70 -9.22
C ILE A 59 -11.25 14.62 -8.81
N GLU A 60 -12.48 14.11 -8.71
CA GLU A 60 -13.67 14.85 -8.29
C GLU A 60 -13.54 15.38 -6.87
N GLN A 61 -13.06 14.57 -5.92
CA GLN A 61 -12.79 15.01 -4.55
C GLN A 61 -11.78 16.17 -4.51
N ILE A 62 -10.72 16.09 -5.32
CA ILE A 62 -9.68 17.14 -5.40
C ILE A 62 -10.23 18.39 -6.07
N LYS A 63 -11.03 18.25 -7.14
CA LYS A 63 -11.69 19.38 -7.82
C LYS A 63 -12.69 20.09 -6.91
N GLN A 64 -13.49 19.34 -6.14
CA GLN A 64 -14.37 19.92 -5.13
C GLN A 64 -13.59 20.69 -4.06
N TRP A 65 -12.49 20.13 -3.56
CA TRP A 65 -11.61 20.82 -2.62
C TRP A 65 -11.01 22.10 -3.21
N ASN A 66 -10.56 22.06 -4.47
CA ASN A 66 -10.06 23.24 -5.18
C ASN A 66 -11.16 24.31 -5.35
N ALA A 67 -12.38 23.92 -5.74
CA ALA A 67 -13.52 24.81 -5.90
C ALA A 67 -13.93 25.47 -4.57
N SER A 68 -13.72 24.79 -3.44
CA SER A 68 -13.97 25.34 -2.10
C SER A 68 -12.94 26.36 -1.61
N GLY A 69 -11.93 26.70 -2.43
CA GLY A 69 -10.89 27.67 -2.06
C GLY A 69 -9.78 27.10 -1.18
N ARG A 70 -9.57 25.78 -1.18
CA ARG A 70 -8.48 25.08 -0.46
C ARG A 70 -8.41 25.39 1.06
N PRO A 71 -9.52 25.20 1.81
CA PRO A 71 -9.62 25.69 3.20
C PRO A 71 -8.68 24.99 4.18
N ARG A 72 -8.29 23.73 3.90
CA ARG A 72 -7.44 22.88 4.77
C ARG A 72 -6.47 22.08 3.90
N LYS A 73 -5.33 21.65 4.48
CA LYS A 73 -4.37 20.76 3.80
C LYS A 73 -5.04 19.43 3.41
N MET A 74 -4.66 18.86 2.27
CA MET A 74 -5.14 17.53 1.86
C MET A 74 -4.28 16.41 2.44
N ARG A 75 -4.91 15.28 2.78
CA ARG A 75 -4.24 14.03 3.18
C ARG A 75 -5.04 12.81 2.71
N THR A 76 -4.41 11.65 2.68
CA THR A 76 -5.12 10.39 2.47
C THR A 76 -6.04 10.05 3.65
N ALA A 77 -7.23 9.57 3.35
CA ALA A 77 -8.22 9.13 4.34
C ALA A 77 -7.89 7.78 5.01
N ARG A 78 -6.78 7.13 4.62
CA ARG A 78 -6.33 5.87 5.25
C ARG A 78 -6.21 6.05 6.76
N ALA A 79 -6.79 5.17 7.55
CA ALA A 79 -6.78 5.31 9.00
C ALA A 79 -5.35 5.24 9.57
N THR A 80 -5.05 6.05 10.60
CA THR A 80 -3.70 6.13 11.19
C THR A 80 -3.24 4.80 11.78
N TRP A 81 -4.15 4.00 12.33
CA TRP A 81 -3.84 2.67 12.88
C TRP A 81 -3.49 1.63 11.81
N LEU A 82 -3.75 1.91 10.53
CA LEU A 82 -3.31 1.11 9.38
C LEU A 82 -1.96 1.58 8.80
N SER A 83 -1.39 2.65 9.35
CA SER A 83 -0.07 3.16 8.98
C SER A 83 0.97 2.63 9.95
N MET A 84 2.13 2.27 9.41
CA MET A 84 3.28 1.80 10.19
C MET A 84 4.05 3.01 10.71
N ASN A 85 3.46 3.70 11.69
CA ASN A 85 4.04 4.88 12.31
C ASN A 85 3.94 4.79 13.83
N THR A 86 5.00 5.19 14.51
CA THR A 86 5.06 5.29 15.98
C THR A 86 4.25 6.48 16.51
N LYS A 87 3.95 7.48 15.67
CA LYS A 87 3.11 8.63 16.00
C LYS A 87 1.63 8.31 15.78
N LEU A 88 0.90 8.08 16.87
CA LEU A 88 -0.56 7.91 16.86
C LEU A 88 -1.31 9.23 16.57
N ALA A 89 -0.71 10.37 16.90
CA ALA A 89 -1.25 11.70 16.59
C ALA A 89 -0.89 12.11 15.16
N SER A 90 -1.67 11.64 14.19
CA SER A 90 -1.70 12.22 12.85
C SER A 90 -2.81 13.27 12.86
N ASN A 91 -2.49 14.57 12.80
CA ASN A 91 -3.45 15.70 12.76
C ASN A 91 -4.37 15.67 11.52
N LYS A 92 -5.06 14.55 11.29
CA LYS A 92 -5.92 14.27 10.15
C LYS A 92 -7.28 14.95 10.30
N ASP A 93 -7.73 15.18 11.53
CA ASP A 93 -8.99 15.88 11.83
C ASP A 93 -8.97 17.34 11.35
N GLU A 94 -7.77 17.92 11.22
CA GLU A 94 -7.54 19.27 10.69
C GLU A 94 -7.36 19.30 9.16
N CYS A 95 -7.35 18.15 8.50
CA CYS A 95 -7.08 18.02 7.06
C CYS A 95 -8.35 17.66 6.27
N ASN A 96 -8.36 17.99 4.98
CA ASN A 96 -9.32 17.43 4.04
C ASN A 96 -8.85 16.02 3.65
N LEU A 97 -9.68 15.01 3.89
CA LEU A 97 -9.32 13.60 3.70
C LEU A 97 -9.81 13.09 2.35
N ILE A 98 -8.88 12.73 1.48
CA ILE A 98 -9.16 12.13 0.16
C ILE A 98 -9.21 10.62 0.30
N LYS A 99 -10.35 10.03 -0.07
CA LYS A 99 -10.53 8.58 -0.06
C LYS A 99 -9.83 7.98 -1.28
N THR A 100 -8.85 7.13 -1.01
CA THR A 100 -8.09 6.37 -2.02
C THR A 100 -8.07 4.86 -1.72
N SER A 101 -8.75 4.41 -0.66
CA SER A 101 -8.75 3.01 -0.24
C SER A 101 -9.50 2.08 -1.19
N HIS A 102 -10.32 2.61 -2.08
CA HIS A 102 -11.02 1.85 -3.12
C HIS A 102 -10.12 1.53 -4.33
N LEU A 103 -8.90 2.08 -4.36
CA LEU A 103 -7.88 1.81 -5.37
C LEU A 103 -7.02 0.62 -4.93
N ASP A 104 -7.61 -0.57 -4.86
CA ASP A 104 -7.02 -1.82 -4.36
C ASP A 104 -7.03 -2.98 -5.37
N HIS A 105 -7.06 -2.69 -6.68
CA HIS A 105 -7.10 -3.70 -7.74
C HIS A 105 -5.76 -3.87 -8.46
N ILE A 106 -5.62 -5.06 -9.03
CA ILE A 106 -4.52 -5.42 -9.93
C ILE A 106 -5.04 -5.16 -11.35
N LEU A 107 -4.28 -4.36 -12.11
CA LEU A 107 -4.75 -3.78 -13.36
C LEU A 107 -4.28 -4.58 -14.57
N ASP A 108 -3.01 -4.97 -14.57
CA ASP A 108 -2.39 -5.67 -15.69
C ASP A 108 -1.17 -6.47 -15.21
N MET A 109 -0.86 -7.56 -15.92
CA MET A 109 0.31 -8.40 -15.69
C MET A 109 0.94 -8.80 -17.01
N ASP A 110 2.17 -8.34 -17.25
CA ASP A 110 2.94 -8.78 -18.40
C ASP A 110 3.97 -9.83 -17.97
N LEU A 111 3.64 -11.08 -18.26
CA LEU A 111 4.53 -12.22 -18.06
C LEU A 111 5.22 -12.68 -19.35
N THR A 112 4.95 -12.02 -20.48
CA THR A 112 5.39 -12.46 -21.81
C THR A 112 6.68 -11.79 -22.25
N SER A 113 6.85 -10.49 -21.97
CA SER A 113 8.04 -9.71 -22.31
C SER A 113 9.29 -10.14 -21.53
N ASP A 114 10.49 -9.72 -21.94
CA ASP A 114 11.72 -10.07 -21.21
C ASP A 114 11.72 -9.54 -19.77
N VAL A 115 11.15 -8.34 -19.57
CA VAL A 115 10.97 -7.73 -18.26
C VAL A 115 9.56 -8.00 -17.75
N LYS A 116 9.42 -8.93 -16.81
CA LYS A 116 8.12 -9.25 -16.24
C LYS A 116 7.63 -8.10 -15.38
N THR A 117 6.36 -7.69 -15.54
CA THR A 117 5.80 -6.56 -14.79
C THR A 117 4.40 -6.83 -14.27
N VAL A 118 4.05 -6.15 -13.19
CA VAL A 118 2.68 -6.04 -12.69
C VAL A 118 2.32 -4.57 -12.54
N THR A 119 1.12 -4.21 -12.97
CA THR A 119 0.54 -2.88 -12.78
C THR A 119 -0.58 -2.97 -11.75
N VAL A 120 -0.47 -2.19 -10.68
CA VAL A 120 -1.40 -2.25 -9.54
C VAL A 120 -1.83 -0.87 -9.06
N GLU A 121 -3.00 -0.83 -8.44
CA GLU A 121 -3.46 0.33 -7.69
C GLU A 121 -2.73 0.47 -6.33
N PRO A 122 -2.61 1.69 -5.77
CA PRO A 122 -1.77 1.98 -4.61
C PRO A 122 -2.14 1.25 -3.33
N ALA A 123 -3.41 0.84 -3.15
CA ALA A 123 -3.88 0.19 -1.92
C ALA A 123 -3.79 -1.34 -1.98
N VAL A 124 -3.33 -1.92 -3.10
CA VAL A 124 -2.92 -3.33 -3.16
C VAL A 124 -1.79 -3.56 -2.16
N THR A 125 -1.92 -4.65 -1.39
CA THR A 125 -0.95 -5.00 -0.34
C THR A 125 0.11 -5.99 -0.85
N MET A 126 1.23 -6.09 -0.12
CA MET A 126 2.27 -7.10 -0.38
C MET A 126 1.71 -8.51 -0.31
N GLY A 127 0.79 -8.77 0.63
CA GLY A 127 0.10 -10.06 0.75
C GLY A 127 -0.76 -10.38 -0.48
N ASP A 128 -1.52 -9.42 -0.99
CA ASP A 128 -2.34 -9.61 -2.20
C ASP A 128 -1.50 -10.00 -3.41
N LEU A 129 -0.33 -9.37 -3.56
CA LEU A 129 0.61 -9.68 -4.63
C LEU A 129 1.29 -11.03 -4.44
N SER A 130 1.68 -11.40 -3.22
CA SER A 130 2.21 -12.74 -2.94
C SER A 130 1.21 -13.83 -3.29
N ASP A 131 -0.04 -13.67 -2.86
CA ASP A 131 -1.11 -14.65 -3.12
C ASP A 131 -1.40 -14.81 -4.62
N LEU A 132 -1.20 -13.74 -5.41
CA LEU A 132 -1.36 -13.78 -6.87
C LEU A 132 -0.14 -14.36 -7.59
N LEU A 133 1.06 -13.89 -7.26
CA LEU A 133 2.27 -14.11 -8.04
C LEU A 133 2.95 -15.44 -7.71
N LEU A 134 2.93 -15.88 -6.44
CA LEU A 134 3.61 -17.11 -6.02
C LEU A 134 3.08 -18.37 -6.73
N PRO A 135 1.76 -18.57 -6.93
CA PRO A 135 1.24 -19.68 -7.73
C PRO A 135 1.71 -19.66 -9.19
N LEU A 136 2.04 -18.47 -9.72
CA LEU A 136 2.55 -18.28 -11.08
C LEU A 136 4.07 -18.43 -11.17
N GLY A 137 4.77 -18.64 -10.05
CA GLY A 137 6.23 -18.76 -10.01
C GLY A 137 6.96 -17.41 -10.04
N TYR A 138 6.29 -16.32 -9.67
CA TYR A 138 6.85 -14.97 -9.65
C TYR A 138 6.73 -14.33 -8.25
N ALA A 139 7.53 -13.33 -7.99
CA ALA A 139 7.39 -12.41 -6.88
C ALA A 139 7.81 -11.00 -7.32
N LEU A 140 7.56 -9.98 -6.50
CA LEU A 140 8.20 -8.67 -6.67
C LEU A 140 9.71 -8.82 -6.60
N GLU A 141 10.44 -8.07 -7.42
CA GLU A 141 11.91 -8.13 -7.44
C GLU A 141 12.52 -7.74 -6.08
N VAL A 142 11.95 -6.70 -5.46
CA VAL A 142 12.16 -6.37 -4.05
C VAL A 142 10.82 -6.56 -3.35
N HIS A 143 10.72 -7.62 -2.57
CA HIS A 143 9.53 -7.89 -1.74
C HIS A 143 9.77 -7.36 -0.33
N ILE A 144 8.74 -6.90 0.37
CA ILE A 144 8.82 -6.43 1.76
C ILE A 144 8.13 -7.44 2.68
N GLU A 145 8.75 -7.82 3.79
CA GLU A 145 8.30 -8.91 4.67
C GLU A 145 6.83 -8.74 5.14
N MET A 146 6.41 -7.51 5.40
CA MET A 146 5.11 -7.25 6.01
C MET A 146 3.96 -7.19 5.00
N GLU A 147 3.12 -8.23 5.03
CA GLU A 147 1.96 -8.42 4.13
C GLU A 147 1.02 -7.21 4.04
N SER A 148 0.83 -6.48 5.14
CA SER A 148 -0.14 -5.35 5.21
C SER A 148 0.36 -4.03 4.61
N ILE A 149 1.64 -3.97 4.22
CA ILE A 149 2.20 -2.80 3.53
C ILE A 149 1.58 -2.71 2.15
N THR A 150 1.19 -1.51 1.74
CA THR A 150 0.63 -1.24 0.43
C THR A 150 1.67 -0.71 -0.54
N ILE A 151 1.50 -1.02 -1.82
CA ILE A 151 2.46 -0.67 -2.87
C ILE A 151 2.67 0.84 -2.99
N GLY A 152 1.61 1.65 -2.95
CA GLY A 152 1.78 3.11 -2.95
C GLY A 152 2.46 3.67 -1.69
N GLY A 153 2.32 2.98 -0.56
CA GLY A 153 2.98 3.37 0.69
C GLY A 153 4.49 3.14 0.63
N VAL A 154 4.92 1.99 0.09
CA VAL A 154 6.35 1.69 -0.06
C VAL A 154 6.99 2.52 -1.17
N THR A 155 6.28 2.80 -2.28
CA THR A 155 6.77 3.66 -3.36
C THR A 155 7.06 5.09 -2.89
N CYS A 156 6.19 5.67 -2.06
CA CYS A 156 6.41 7.02 -1.50
C CYS A 156 7.30 7.02 -0.24
N GLY A 157 7.53 5.85 0.35
CA GLY A 157 8.18 5.68 1.64
C GLY A 157 9.58 5.13 1.49
N PHE A 158 9.89 4.12 2.30
CA PHE A 158 11.16 3.40 2.31
C PHE A 158 10.90 1.92 2.05
N GLY A 159 11.45 1.39 0.95
CA GLY A 159 11.32 -0.02 0.59
C GLY A 159 12.67 -0.72 0.57
N LEU A 160 13.21 -1.03 1.75
CA LEU A 160 14.43 -1.80 1.93
C LEU A 160 14.07 -3.19 2.44
N GLU A 161 14.69 -4.22 1.86
CA GLU A 161 14.61 -5.59 2.36
C GLU A 161 15.94 -6.33 2.17
N VAL A 162 16.01 -7.58 2.62
CA VAL A 162 17.21 -8.42 2.55
C VAL A 162 17.80 -8.56 1.14
N ASN A 163 16.98 -8.56 0.08
CA ASN A 163 17.47 -8.67 -1.31
C ASN A 163 17.94 -7.32 -1.89
N SER A 164 17.78 -6.22 -1.15
CA SER A 164 18.13 -4.89 -1.65
C SER A 164 19.61 -4.68 -1.91
N HIS A 165 20.49 -5.48 -1.30
CA HIS A 165 21.92 -5.46 -1.63
C HIS A 165 22.22 -5.92 -3.07
N ARG A 166 21.27 -6.59 -3.75
CA ARG A 166 21.40 -7.04 -5.15
C ARG A 166 20.50 -6.28 -6.10
N SER A 167 19.25 -6.07 -5.71
CA SER A 167 18.20 -5.48 -6.56
C SER A 167 17.89 -4.02 -6.24
N GLY A 168 18.62 -3.42 -5.29
CA GLY A 168 18.37 -2.05 -4.86
C GLY A 168 17.13 -1.91 -3.98
N PHE A 169 16.64 -0.69 -3.83
CA PHE A 169 15.39 -0.46 -3.10
C PHE A 169 14.16 -0.76 -3.95
N PHE A 170 12.99 -0.93 -3.30
CA PHE A 170 11.72 -1.15 -3.98
C PHE A 170 11.45 -0.11 -5.07
N GLN A 171 11.71 1.18 -4.79
CA GLN A 171 11.51 2.24 -5.77
C GLN A 171 12.33 2.09 -7.05
N GLU A 172 13.47 1.39 -7.02
CA GLU A 172 14.32 1.14 -8.21
C GLU A 172 13.76 0.03 -9.10
N THR A 173 12.76 -0.71 -8.60
CA THR A 173 12.02 -1.73 -9.35
C THR A 173 10.73 -1.19 -9.98
N VAL A 174 10.34 0.04 -9.64
CA VAL A 174 9.19 0.74 -10.22
C VAL A 174 9.57 1.24 -11.61
N LEU A 175 8.68 1.08 -12.59
CA LEU A 175 8.89 1.49 -13.98
C LEU A 175 8.04 2.71 -14.37
N ALA A 176 6.82 2.78 -13.83
CA ALA A 176 5.89 3.86 -14.10
C ALA A 176 5.04 4.17 -12.87
N ILE A 177 4.77 5.46 -12.66
CA ILE A 177 3.88 5.96 -11.60
C ILE A 177 2.81 6.81 -12.25
N GLU A 178 1.55 6.44 -12.05
CA GLU A 178 0.40 7.27 -12.35
C GLU A 178 -0.10 7.93 -11.07
N PHE A 179 -0.37 9.23 -11.13
CA PHE A 179 -0.83 9.98 -9.97
C PHE A 179 -1.71 11.16 -10.36
N VAL A 180 -2.52 11.60 -9.40
CA VAL A 180 -3.32 12.81 -9.49
C VAL A 180 -2.65 13.94 -8.71
N THR A 181 -2.39 15.05 -9.40
CA THR A 181 -1.80 16.25 -8.80
C THR A 181 -2.77 16.95 -7.85
N SER A 182 -2.30 17.91 -7.07
CA SER A 182 -3.15 18.77 -6.24
C SER A 182 -4.17 19.61 -7.03
N HIS A 183 -3.99 19.73 -8.34
CA HIS A 183 -4.90 20.42 -9.25
C HIS A 183 -5.99 19.49 -9.82
N GLY A 184 -5.91 18.17 -9.56
CA GLY A 184 -6.84 17.19 -10.11
C GLY A 184 -6.48 16.77 -11.54
N GLU A 185 -5.22 16.95 -11.95
CA GLU A 185 -4.70 16.47 -13.22
C GLU A 185 -4.11 15.07 -13.05
N LEU A 186 -4.47 14.14 -13.94
CA LEU A 186 -3.88 12.81 -13.99
C LEU A 186 -2.59 12.87 -14.82
N LYS A 187 -1.49 12.38 -14.26
CA LYS A 187 -0.20 12.27 -14.94
C LYS A 187 0.38 10.87 -14.76
N THR A 188 1.03 10.38 -15.80
CA THR A 188 1.84 9.15 -15.76
C THR A 188 3.28 9.55 -16.04
N VAL A 189 4.20 9.13 -15.17
CA VAL A 189 5.61 9.46 -15.28
C VAL A 189 6.46 8.19 -15.24
N THR A 190 7.49 8.16 -16.08
CA THR A 190 8.55 7.14 -16.12
C THR A 190 9.92 7.82 -16.03
N ALA A 191 10.97 7.03 -15.88
CA ALA A 191 12.35 7.51 -15.89
C ALA A 191 12.73 8.24 -17.20
N GLU A 192 12.05 7.96 -18.31
CA GLU A 192 12.29 8.56 -19.62
C GLU A 192 11.37 9.75 -19.89
N SER A 193 10.11 9.71 -19.41
CA SER A 193 9.12 10.74 -19.75
C SER A 193 9.28 12.02 -18.92
N ASP A 194 9.42 11.88 -17.60
CA ASP A 194 9.60 12.98 -16.64
C ASP A 194 10.45 12.48 -15.47
N PRO A 195 11.79 12.44 -15.65
CA PRO A 195 12.70 11.91 -14.65
C PRO A 195 12.63 12.68 -13.33
N GLU A 196 12.41 13.99 -13.38
CA GLU A 196 12.37 14.84 -12.19
C GLU A 196 11.19 14.47 -11.30
N ALA A 197 9.99 14.36 -11.87
CA ALA A 197 8.84 13.91 -11.12
C ALA A 197 8.98 12.45 -10.66
N PHE A 198 9.47 11.57 -11.54
CA PHE A 198 9.63 10.15 -11.25
C PHE A 198 10.58 9.88 -10.07
N TYR A 199 11.77 10.48 -10.07
CA TYR A 199 12.75 10.31 -8.99
C TYR A 199 12.44 11.14 -7.73
N ALA A 200 11.49 12.07 -7.79
CA ALA A 200 11.01 12.79 -6.61
C ALA A 200 9.96 12.00 -5.79
N PHE A 201 9.31 10.98 -6.37
CA PHE A 201 8.30 10.17 -5.67
C PHE A 201 8.83 9.40 -4.46
N PRO A 202 9.96 8.69 -4.58
CA PRO A 202 10.60 8.06 -3.43
C PRO A 202 10.84 9.09 -2.32
N TRP A 203 10.57 8.73 -1.07
CA TRP A 203 10.73 9.61 0.10
C TRP A 203 9.78 10.82 0.17
N SER A 204 8.93 11.06 -0.83
CA SER A 204 7.97 12.17 -0.82
C SER A 204 6.92 12.08 0.28
N CYS A 205 6.72 10.90 0.89
CA CYS A 205 5.68 10.63 1.89
C CYS A 205 4.27 11.04 1.41
N GLY A 206 4.03 11.00 0.08
CA GLY A 206 2.77 11.37 -0.55
C GLY A 206 2.55 12.88 -0.72
N ALA A 207 3.61 13.70 -0.67
CA ALA A 207 3.51 15.14 -0.83
C ALA A 207 3.27 15.60 -2.28
N LEU A 208 3.70 14.82 -3.28
CA LEU A 208 3.64 15.19 -4.69
C LEU A 208 2.24 15.00 -5.32
N GLY A 209 1.45 14.08 -4.78
CA GLY A 209 0.13 13.77 -5.30
C GLY A 209 -0.39 12.44 -4.79
N PHE A 210 -1.57 12.06 -5.28
CA PHE A 210 -2.20 10.79 -4.96
C PHE A 210 -1.89 9.78 -6.06
N ILE A 211 -1.02 8.82 -5.78
CA ILE A 211 -0.75 7.73 -6.71
C ILE A 211 -2.05 6.95 -6.99
N THR A 212 -2.27 6.58 -8.24
CA THR A 212 -3.43 5.82 -8.72
C THR A 212 -3.05 4.48 -9.32
N SER A 213 -1.87 4.39 -9.96
CA SER A 213 -1.35 3.15 -10.54
C SER A 213 0.18 3.12 -10.48
N ILE A 214 0.75 1.94 -10.27
CA ILE A 214 2.19 1.70 -10.19
C ILE A 214 2.52 0.45 -10.98
N GLN A 215 3.48 0.56 -11.90
CA GLN A 215 4.05 -0.57 -12.61
C GLN A 215 5.37 -0.99 -11.95
N VAL A 216 5.50 -2.26 -11.60
CA VAL A 216 6.65 -2.80 -10.85
C VAL A 216 7.21 -4.03 -11.54
N ARG A 217 8.54 -4.20 -11.50
CA ARG A 217 9.23 -5.40 -12.01
C ARG A 217 9.01 -6.62 -11.12
N LEU A 218 8.92 -7.77 -11.77
CA LEU A 218 8.81 -9.08 -11.15
C LEU A 218 10.09 -9.88 -11.33
N ALA A 219 10.38 -10.76 -10.37
CA ALA A 219 11.43 -11.75 -10.44
C ALA A 219 10.84 -13.17 -10.43
N ALA A 220 11.45 -14.08 -11.17
CA ALA A 220 11.10 -15.49 -11.11
C ALA A 220 11.59 -16.11 -9.79
N VAL A 221 10.73 -16.90 -9.15
CA VAL A 221 11.04 -17.52 -7.85
C VAL A 221 10.94 -19.03 -7.90
N LYS A 222 11.75 -19.69 -7.08
CA LYS A 222 11.70 -21.13 -6.86
C LYS A 222 10.64 -21.44 -5.80
N LYS A 223 10.09 -22.65 -5.85
CA LYS A 223 9.07 -23.11 -4.89
C LYS A 223 9.57 -23.20 -3.44
N TYR A 224 10.88 -23.43 -3.26
CA TYR A 224 11.48 -23.65 -1.94
C TYR A 224 12.78 -22.89 -1.79
N VAL A 225 13.07 -22.46 -0.56
CA VAL A 225 14.33 -21.85 -0.14
C VAL A 225 15.14 -22.89 0.63
N HIS A 226 16.45 -22.90 0.45
CA HIS A 226 17.35 -23.73 1.26
C HIS A 226 17.64 -22.97 2.56
N VAL A 227 17.33 -23.59 3.70
CA VAL A 227 17.53 -23.05 5.04
C VAL A 227 18.72 -23.73 5.69
#